data_AF-A0A1H6LA07-F1
#
_entry.id   AF-A0A1H6LA07-F1
#
_cell.length_a   1.000
_cell.length_b   1.000
_cell.length_c   1.000
_cell.angle_alpha   90.00
_cell.angle_beta   90.00
_cell.angle_gamma   90.00
#
_symmetry.space_group_name_H-M   'P 1'
#
loop_
_entity.id
_entity.type
_entity.pdbx_description
1 polymer ?
#
loop_
_entity_poly.entity_id
_entity_poly.type
_entity_poly.pdbx_seq_one_letter_code
_entity_poly.pdbx_strand_id
1 'polypeptide(L)'
;MCPATAAQKASGTMYVWAASALADDCSEPESLVKAIYQSDNLNFIKAAVESFGVLQMFESYFPEGKNIRFKVDNTIPGLMQVKSTDPDTILVNVLELTGPDNPLEERHFASIVGHEIVHVYDINYRKQLGLAIDNRFRWQSEINATTWQVDNFNALGIFRRDPVEGRLNALDTEFINEINSYQRKARSCFIAPTAGGCE
;
A
#
# COMPACT_ATOMS: atom_id res chain seq x y z
N MET A 1 -5.32 -24.59 22.38
CA MET A 1 -4.53 -24.31 21.17
C MET A 1 -5.44 -24.55 19.97
N CYS A 2 -5.87 -23.51 19.26
CA CYS A 2 -6.59 -23.71 17.99
C CYS A 2 -5.58 -24.17 16.92
N PRO A 3 -5.91 -25.14 16.06
CA PRO A 3 -5.03 -25.58 14.99
C PRO A 3 -4.91 -24.50 13.91
N ALA A 4 -3.69 -24.21 13.46
CA ALA A 4 -3.47 -23.29 12.35
C ALA A 4 -4.18 -23.76 11.08
N THR A 5 -4.91 -22.86 10.41
CA THR A 5 -5.61 -23.14 9.14
C THR A 5 -4.61 -23.40 8.01
N ALA A 6 -5.07 -23.98 6.90
CA ALA A 6 -4.22 -24.25 5.74
C ALA A 6 -3.61 -22.96 5.14
N ALA A 7 -4.38 -21.86 5.15
CA ALA A 7 -3.91 -20.54 4.71
C ALA A 7 -2.82 -19.98 5.64
N GLN A 8 -2.98 -20.12 6.96
CA GLN A 8 -2.00 -19.64 7.95
C GLN A 8 -0.66 -20.38 7.82
N LYS A 9 -0.69 -21.69 7.58
CA LYS A 9 0.54 -22.49 7.34
C LYS A 9 1.25 -22.12 6.04
N ALA A 10 0.52 -21.62 5.04
CA ALA A 10 1.08 -21.18 3.77
C ALA A 10 1.64 -19.75 3.83
N SER A 11 1.17 -18.92 4.76
CA SER A 11 1.53 -17.49 4.85
C SER A 11 2.89 -17.18 5.50
N GLY A 12 3.54 -18.15 6.16
CA GLY A 12 4.82 -17.92 6.86
C GLY A 12 4.74 -17.04 8.13
N THR A 13 3.54 -16.59 8.52
CA THR A 13 3.35 -15.68 9.66
C THR A 13 3.23 -16.45 10.98
N MET A 14 4.16 -16.23 11.92
CA MET A 14 4.05 -16.75 13.29
C MET A 14 3.13 -15.85 14.13
N TYR A 15 1.90 -16.30 14.40
CA TYR A 15 1.01 -15.66 15.38
C TYR A 15 1.33 -16.20 16.78
N VAL A 16 1.84 -15.34 17.68
CA VAL A 16 2.00 -15.65 19.10
C VAL A 16 0.67 -15.38 19.81
N TRP A 17 -0.09 -16.43 20.10
CA TRP A 17 -1.34 -16.33 20.85
C TRP A 17 -1.07 -16.27 22.35
N ALA A 18 -1.60 -15.26 23.04
CA ALA A 18 -1.67 -15.25 24.50
C ALA A 18 -2.64 -16.36 24.96
N ALA A 19 -2.23 -17.16 25.94
CA ALA A 19 -3.05 -18.24 26.47
C ALA A 19 -4.28 -17.69 27.21
N SER A 20 -5.44 -17.66 26.55
CA SER A 20 -6.73 -17.55 27.24
C SER A 20 -7.35 -18.95 27.38
N ALA A 21 -7.91 -19.21 28.56
CA ALA A 21 -8.35 -20.54 29.00
C ALA A 21 -9.80 -20.88 28.60
N LEU A 22 -10.35 -20.27 27.56
CA LEU A 22 -11.72 -20.51 27.11
C LEU A 22 -11.69 -21.07 25.68
N ALA A 23 -12.27 -22.25 25.51
CA ALA A 23 -12.26 -23.02 24.26
C ALA A 23 -13.28 -22.55 23.22
N ASP A 24 -13.97 -21.42 23.44
CA ASP A 24 -15.20 -21.09 22.73
C ASP A 24 -15.12 -19.91 21.74
N ASP A 25 -13.93 -19.38 21.46
CA ASP A 25 -13.79 -18.36 20.42
C ASP A 25 -12.52 -18.55 19.59
N CYS A 26 -12.54 -19.54 18.70
CA CYS A 26 -11.56 -19.66 17.61
C CYS A 26 -12.00 -18.82 16.38
N SER A 27 -12.70 -17.70 16.56
CA SER A 27 -12.87 -16.74 15.48
C SER A 27 -11.53 -16.05 15.23
N GLU A 28 -11.14 -15.91 13.96
CA GLU A 28 -10.01 -15.04 13.63
C GLU A 28 -10.39 -13.62 14.09
N PRO A 29 -9.48 -12.91 14.79
CA PRO A 29 -9.76 -11.55 15.20
C PRO A 29 -10.11 -10.72 13.96
N GLU A 30 -11.19 -9.95 14.05
CA GLU A 30 -11.58 -9.07 12.94
C GLU A 30 -10.42 -8.14 12.59
N SER A 31 -10.10 -8.04 11.30
CA SER A 31 -9.05 -7.12 10.87
C SER A 31 -9.39 -5.68 11.24
N LEU A 32 -8.41 -4.98 11.81
CA LEU A 32 -8.56 -3.59 12.25
C LEU A 32 -8.70 -2.64 11.05
N VAL A 33 -8.04 -2.97 9.94
CA VAL A 33 -8.06 -2.16 8.73
C VAL A 33 -8.90 -2.85 7.67
N LYS A 34 -9.95 -2.18 7.19
CA LYS A 34 -10.92 -2.73 6.25
C LYS A 34 -10.95 -1.89 4.96
N ALA A 35 -10.99 -2.56 3.81
CA ALA A 35 -11.16 -1.91 2.52
C ALA A 35 -12.64 -1.88 2.10
N ILE A 36 -13.09 -0.75 1.56
CA ILE A 36 -14.44 -0.58 1.01
C ILE A 36 -14.30 -0.18 -0.47
N TYR A 37 -14.68 -1.07 -1.37
CA TYR A 37 -14.62 -0.83 -2.82
C TYR A 37 -15.96 -0.26 -3.33
N GLN A 38 -15.93 0.89 -4.01
CA GLN A 38 -17.14 1.57 -4.49
C GLN A 38 -17.54 1.18 -5.92
N SER A 39 -16.84 0.24 -6.56
CA SER A 39 -17.10 -0.19 -7.94
C SER A 39 -16.50 -1.58 -8.21
N ASP A 40 -17.17 -2.38 -9.03
CA ASP A 40 -16.67 -3.69 -9.49
C ASP A 40 -15.44 -3.56 -10.41
N ASN A 41 -15.23 -2.39 -11.02
CA ASN A 41 -14.02 -2.10 -11.78
C ASN A 41 -12.75 -2.09 -10.93
N LEU A 42 -12.87 -2.24 -9.60
CA LEU A 42 -11.76 -2.35 -8.66
C LEU A 42 -11.47 -3.79 -8.23
N ASN A 43 -12.10 -4.80 -8.85
CA ASN A 43 -11.90 -6.21 -8.47
C ASN A 43 -10.44 -6.66 -8.56
N PHE A 44 -9.65 -6.11 -9.49
CA PHE A 44 -8.21 -6.40 -9.58
C PHE A 44 -7.42 -5.83 -8.40
N ILE A 45 -7.80 -4.65 -7.89
CA ILE A 45 -7.23 -4.08 -6.66
C ILE A 45 -7.65 -4.90 -5.46
N LYS A 46 -8.93 -5.30 -5.40
CA LYS A 46 -9.43 -6.16 -4.33
C LYS A 46 -8.65 -7.47 -4.25
N ALA A 47 -8.48 -8.14 -5.40
CA ALA A 47 -7.66 -9.34 -5.49
C ALA A 47 -6.25 -9.08 -4.97
N ALA A 48 -5.57 -8.03 -5.45
CA ALA A 48 -4.22 -7.70 -5.01
C ALA A 48 -4.11 -7.44 -3.50
N VAL A 49 -5.06 -6.70 -2.92
CA VAL A 49 -5.08 -6.42 -1.48
C VAL A 49 -5.26 -7.69 -0.65
N GLU A 50 -6.14 -8.59 -1.11
CA GLU A 50 -6.46 -9.84 -0.42
C GLU A 50 -5.33 -10.87 -0.57
N SER A 51 -4.81 -11.07 -1.79
CA SER A 51 -3.76 -12.05 -2.08
C SER A 51 -2.46 -11.76 -1.34
N PHE A 52 -2.12 -10.48 -1.15
CA PHE A 52 -0.87 -10.06 -0.51
C PHE A 52 -1.04 -9.59 0.93
N GLY A 53 -2.25 -9.66 1.49
CA GLY A 53 -2.51 -9.29 2.88
C GLY A 53 -2.10 -7.84 3.21
N VAL A 54 -2.32 -6.91 2.27
CA VAL A 54 -1.79 -5.55 2.38
C VAL A 54 -2.36 -4.84 3.61
N LEU A 55 -3.65 -5.01 3.91
CA LEU A 55 -4.28 -4.34 5.06
C LEU A 55 -3.71 -4.77 6.40
N GLN A 56 -3.34 -6.05 6.54
CA GLN A 56 -2.73 -6.59 7.75
C GLN A 56 -1.38 -5.90 8.06
N MET A 57 -0.64 -5.50 7.02
CA MET A 57 0.63 -4.78 7.16
C MET A 57 0.47 -3.39 7.78
N PHE A 58 -0.75 -2.84 7.80
CA PHE A 58 -1.08 -1.51 8.30
C PHE A 58 -1.86 -1.50 9.62
N GLU A 59 -2.11 -2.65 10.24
CA GLU A 59 -2.84 -2.68 11.53
C GLU A 59 -2.08 -1.94 12.65
N SER A 60 -0.75 -1.91 12.59
CA SER A 60 0.07 -1.13 13.52
C SER A 60 0.04 0.39 13.26
N TYR A 61 -0.32 0.80 12.05
CA TYR A 61 -0.49 2.21 11.68
C TYR A 61 -1.84 2.75 12.17
N PHE A 62 -2.85 1.87 12.27
CA PHE A 62 -4.21 2.22 12.70
C PHE A 62 -4.67 1.31 13.86
N PRO A 63 -4.07 1.43 15.06
CA PRO A 63 -4.44 0.61 16.21
C PRO A 63 -5.90 0.81 16.65
N GLU A 64 -6.50 1.95 16.32
CA GLU A 64 -7.92 2.26 16.54
C GLU A 64 -8.87 1.63 15.50
N GLY A 65 -8.32 1.02 14.45
CA GLY A 65 -9.04 0.53 13.29
C GLY A 65 -9.35 1.61 12.26
N LYS A 66 -9.42 1.22 10.98
CA LYS A 66 -9.60 2.16 9.87
C LYS A 66 -10.37 1.55 8.72
N ASN A 67 -11.32 2.31 8.18
CA ASN A 67 -11.95 1.99 6.89
C ASN A 67 -11.27 2.81 5.80
N ILE A 68 -10.73 2.15 4.78
CA ILE A 68 -10.12 2.78 3.61
C ILE A 68 -11.02 2.55 2.41
N ARG A 69 -11.48 3.63 1.78
CA ARG A 69 -12.37 3.59 0.62
C ARG A 69 -11.57 3.62 -0.67
N PHE A 70 -11.93 2.79 -1.63
CA PHE A 70 -11.39 2.83 -2.98
C PHE A 70 -12.48 3.29 -3.94
N LYS A 71 -12.18 4.33 -4.71
CA LYS A 71 -13.12 4.94 -5.66
C LYS A 71 -12.45 5.14 -7.01
N VAL A 72 -13.15 4.77 -8.08
CA VAL A 72 -12.70 5.04 -9.45
C VAL A 72 -12.78 6.54 -9.73
N ASP A 73 -11.67 7.11 -10.18
CA ASP A 73 -11.57 8.47 -10.70
C ASP A 73 -10.47 8.51 -11.76
N ASN A 74 -10.85 8.37 -13.03
CA ASN A 74 -9.91 8.37 -14.15
C ASN A 74 -9.43 9.78 -14.53
N THR A 75 -9.78 10.81 -13.76
CA THR A 75 -9.35 12.19 -13.99
C THR A 75 -8.14 12.60 -13.16
N ILE A 76 -7.75 11.78 -12.18
CA ILE A 76 -6.56 12.04 -11.38
C ILE A 76 -5.29 11.91 -12.22
N PRO A 77 -4.26 12.72 -11.95
CA PRO A 77 -2.95 12.49 -12.52
C PRO A 77 -2.33 11.22 -11.89
N GLY A 78 -1.87 10.28 -12.72
CA GLY A 78 -1.21 9.06 -12.27
C GLY A 78 -2.15 7.89 -11.95
N LEU A 79 -1.60 6.88 -11.26
CA LEU A 79 -2.26 5.60 -11.02
C LEU A 79 -3.28 5.64 -9.88
N MET A 80 -2.90 6.24 -8.75
CA MET A 80 -3.74 6.43 -7.58
C MET A 80 -3.44 7.77 -6.90
N GLN A 81 -4.37 8.24 -6.09
CA GLN A 81 -4.21 9.50 -5.35
C GLN A 81 -5.05 9.53 -4.07
N VAL A 82 -4.43 9.90 -2.96
CA VAL A 82 -5.13 10.34 -1.74
C VAL A 82 -5.22 11.87 -1.69
N LYS A 83 -6.43 12.40 -1.55
CA LYS A 83 -6.65 13.86 -1.42
C LYS A 83 -6.68 14.26 0.03
N SER A 84 -6.02 15.38 0.35
CA SER A 84 -6.02 15.93 1.71
C SER A 84 -7.42 16.28 2.23
N THR A 85 -8.40 16.56 1.37
CA THR A 85 -9.79 16.87 1.76
C THR A 85 -10.58 15.63 2.18
N ASP A 86 -10.25 14.45 1.66
CA ASP A 86 -10.89 13.17 1.99
C ASP A 86 -9.82 12.07 2.08
N PRO A 87 -9.02 12.08 3.16
CA PRO A 87 -7.81 11.28 3.26
C PRO A 87 -8.08 9.79 3.45
N ASP A 88 -9.33 9.40 3.70
CA ASP A 88 -9.73 8.00 3.90
C ASP A 88 -10.15 7.34 2.58
N THR A 89 -10.08 8.09 1.47
CA THR A 89 -10.45 7.62 0.13
C THR A 89 -9.22 7.66 -0.78
N ILE A 90 -8.85 6.49 -1.29
CA ILE A 90 -7.90 6.32 -2.38
C ILE A 90 -8.67 6.40 -3.70
N LEU A 91 -8.33 7.38 -4.51
CA LEU A 91 -8.81 7.51 -5.87
C LEU A 91 -7.98 6.65 -6.79
N VAL A 92 -8.62 5.92 -7.70
CA VAL A 92 -7.95 4.93 -8.57
C VAL A 92 -8.24 5.27 -10.02
N ASN A 93 -7.17 5.47 -10.80
CA ASN A 93 -7.24 5.61 -12.24
C ASN A 93 -7.15 4.23 -12.89
N VAL A 94 -8.31 3.63 -13.17
CA VAL A 94 -8.39 2.28 -13.71
C VAL A 94 -7.87 2.24 -15.15
N LEU A 95 -8.02 3.32 -15.93
CA LEU A 95 -7.54 3.36 -17.31
C LEU A 95 -6.02 3.32 -17.39
N GLU A 96 -5.33 4.04 -16.50
CA GLU A 96 -3.87 4.01 -16.42
C GLU A 96 -3.36 2.66 -15.87
N LEU A 97 -4.08 2.06 -14.90
CA LEU A 97 -3.67 0.80 -14.27
C LEU A 97 -3.93 -0.46 -15.10
N THR A 98 -4.95 -0.45 -15.96
CA THR A 98 -5.38 -1.62 -16.74
C THR A 98 -5.31 -1.41 -18.25
N GLY A 99 -4.70 -0.30 -18.68
CA GLY A 99 -4.50 0.01 -20.08
C GLY A 99 -3.61 -1.02 -20.79
N PRO A 100 -3.73 -1.15 -22.13
CA PRO A 100 -2.99 -2.15 -22.90
C PRO A 100 -1.46 -1.99 -22.81
N ASP A 101 -0.99 -0.79 -22.45
CA ASP A 101 0.43 -0.46 -22.33
C ASP A 101 0.95 -0.61 -20.89
N ASN A 102 0.11 -1.07 -19.95
CA ASN A 102 0.50 -1.26 -18.55
C ASN A 102 0.76 -2.75 -18.26
N PRO A 103 2.03 -3.19 -18.17
CA PRO A 103 2.37 -4.58 -17.92
C PRO A 103 2.31 -4.98 -16.43
N LEU A 104 1.82 -4.12 -15.54
CA LEU A 104 1.83 -4.37 -14.10
C LEU A 104 0.97 -5.57 -13.71
N GLU A 105 1.54 -6.38 -12.83
CA GLU A 105 0.89 -7.55 -12.23
C GLU A 105 0.30 -7.26 -10.84
N GLU A 106 -0.46 -8.21 -10.30
CA GLU A 106 -1.16 -8.13 -9.01
C GLU A 106 -0.27 -7.65 -7.84
N ARG A 107 0.95 -8.18 -7.73
CA ARG A 107 1.93 -7.74 -6.71
C ARG A 107 2.30 -6.25 -6.80
N HIS A 108 2.34 -5.71 -8.01
CA HIS A 108 2.64 -4.29 -8.22
C HIS A 108 1.46 -3.42 -7.78
N PHE A 109 0.23 -3.85 -8.07
CA PHE A 109 -0.97 -3.18 -7.55
C PHE A 109 -0.98 -3.20 -6.03
N ALA A 110 -0.64 -4.32 -5.40
CA ALA A 110 -0.51 -4.41 -3.94
C ALA A 110 0.53 -3.40 -3.38
N SER A 111 1.68 -3.27 -4.06
CA SER A 111 2.71 -2.28 -3.70
C SER A 111 2.22 -0.84 -3.83
N ILE A 112 1.49 -0.51 -4.90
CA ILE A 112 0.91 0.82 -5.12
C ILE A 112 -0.19 1.10 -4.09
N VAL A 113 -1.03 0.12 -3.75
CA VAL A 113 -2.05 0.31 -2.71
C VAL A 113 -1.40 0.61 -1.36
N GLY A 114 -0.38 -0.15 -0.96
CA GLY A 114 0.31 0.11 0.30
C GLY A 114 0.98 1.48 0.34
N HIS A 115 1.53 1.95 -0.78
CA HIS A 115 2.00 3.34 -0.92
C HIS A 115 0.91 4.35 -0.56
N GLU A 116 -0.27 4.22 -1.16
CA GLU A 116 -1.39 5.14 -0.89
C GLU A 116 -1.90 5.04 0.56
N ILE A 117 -1.89 3.86 1.17
CA ILE A 117 -2.29 3.71 2.58
C ILE A 117 -1.33 4.47 3.52
N VAL A 118 -0.04 4.57 3.20
CA VAL A 118 0.88 5.43 3.96
C VAL A 118 0.44 6.89 3.89
N HIS A 119 -0.01 7.38 2.73
CA HIS A 119 -0.58 8.72 2.61
C HIS A 119 -1.85 8.92 3.43
N VAL A 120 -2.75 7.92 3.45
CA VAL A 120 -3.92 7.91 4.33
C VAL A 120 -3.49 8.13 5.78
N TYR A 121 -2.50 7.36 6.26
CA TYR A 121 -1.97 7.47 7.62
C TYR A 121 -1.38 8.86 7.89
N ASP A 122 -0.41 9.28 7.08
CA ASP A 122 0.34 10.52 7.29
C ASP A 122 -0.59 11.74 7.30
N ILE A 123 -1.55 11.80 6.37
CA ILE A 123 -2.49 12.91 6.27
C ILE A 123 -3.42 12.95 7.49
N ASN A 124 -3.97 11.80 7.89
CA ASN A 124 -4.83 11.73 9.07
C ASN A 124 -4.07 12.13 10.34
N TYR A 125 -2.87 11.59 10.55
CA TYR A 125 -2.02 11.94 11.68
C TYR A 125 -1.69 13.44 11.70
N ARG A 126 -1.32 14.02 10.55
CA ARG A 126 -1.03 15.45 10.44
C ARG A 126 -2.24 16.33 10.78
N LYS A 127 -3.43 15.93 10.33
CA LYS A 127 -4.70 16.61 10.66
C LYS A 127 -5.04 16.52 12.14
N GLN A 128 -4.86 15.36 12.78
CA GLN A 128 -5.09 15.19 14.21
C GLN A 128 -4.23 16.14 15.05
N LEU A 129 -3.02 16.42 14.59
CA LEU A 129 -2.12 17.39 15.22
C LEU A 129 -2.50 18.86 14.95
N GLY A 130 -3.50 19.13 14.10
CA GLY A 130 -3.91 20.49 13.73
C GLY A 130 -2.89 21.21 12.85
N LEU A 131 -2.08 20.46 12.10
CA LEU A 131 -0.97 21.02 11.33
C LEU A 131 -1.32 21.10 9.84
N ALA A 132 -0.76 22.12 9.16
CA ALA A 132 -0.98 22.31 7.73
C ALA A 132 -0.41 21.16 6.90
N ILE A 133 -1.11 20.89 5.79
CA ILE A 133 -0.71 19.96 4.72
C ILE A 133 -0.14 20.84 3.61
N ASP A 134 1.15 21.14 3.71
CA ASP A 134 1.89 21.95 2.73
C ASP A 134 2.73 21.06 1.79
N ASN A 135 3.40 21.68 0.80
CA ASN A 135 4.24 20.94 -0.15
C ASN A 135 5.38 20.18 0.52
N ARG A 136 5.91 20.67 1.65
CA ARG A 136 6.98 19.98 2.36
C ARG A 136 6.47 18.71 3.01
N PHE A 137 5.30 18.77 3.65
CA PHE A 137 4.62 17.60 4.19
C PHE A 137 4.28 16.60 3.08
N ARG A 138 3.77 17.06 1.92
CA ARG A 138 3.51 16.21 0.76
C ARG A 138 4.76 15.39 0.40
N TRP A 139 5.90 16.04 0.20
CA TRP A 139 7.15 15.34 -0.12
C TRP A 139 7.68 14.44 1.01
N GLN A 140 7.46 14.80 2.27
CA GLN A 140 7.76 13.90 3.38
C GLN A 140 6.93 12.62 3.33
N SER A 141 5.64 12.75 3.03
CA SER A 141 4.74 11.59 2.93
C SER A 141 5.11 10.70 1.74
N GLU A 142 5.51 11.29 0.62
CA GLU A 142 6.06 10.56 -0.54
C GLU A 142 7.32 9.77 -0.19
N ILE A 143 8.20 10.34 0.63
CA ILE A 143 9.39 9.62 1.13
C ILE A 143 8.96 8.44 2.01
N ASN A 144 7.99 8.63 2.91
CA ASN A 144 7.49 7.55 3.76
C ASN A 144 6.87 6.43 2.93
N ALA A 145 6.00 6.78 1.99
CA ALA A 145 5.27 5.83 1.14
C ALA A 145 6.21 5.03 0.24
N THR A 146 7.16 5.69 -0.43
CA THR A 146 8.16 4.98 -1.25
C THR A 146 9.16 4.18 -0.43
N THR A 147 9.48 4.61 0.80
CA THR A 147 10.30 3.80 1.73
C THR A 147 9.56 2.52 2.12
N TRP A 148 8.27 2.63 2.46
CA TRP A 148 7.44 1.46 2.73
C TRP A 148 7.41 0.50 1.54
N GLN A 149 7.26 0.99 0.30
CA GLN A 149 7.29 0.13 -0.89
C GLN A 149 8.60 -0.64 -1.01
N VAL A 150 9.73 0.07 -0.90
CA VAL A 150 11.07 -0.52 -1.03
C VAL A 150 11.30 -1.58 0.05
N ASP A 151 10.91 -1.31 1.29
CA ASP A 151 11.08 -2.23 2.41
C ASP A 151 10.21 -3.50 2.26
N ASN A 152 9.11 -3.41 1.51
CA ASN A 152 8.13 -4.49 1.36
C ASN A 152 8.18 -5.22 0.01
N PHE A 153 9.04 -4.83 -0.94
CA PHE A 153 9.15 -5.52 -2.23
C PHE A 153 9.34 -7.03 -2.09
N ASN A 154 10.23 -7.46 -1.19
CA ASN A 154 10.46 -8.90 -0.98
C ASN A 154 9.22 -9.62 -0.44
N ALA A 155 8.48 -9.01 0.47
CA ALA A 155 7.26 -9.59 1.04
C ALA A 155 6.14 -9.69 -0.02
N LEU A 156 6.12 -8.76 -0.98
CA LEU A 156 5.20 -8.74 -2.11
C LEU A 156 5.66 -9.59 -3.30
N GLY A 157 6.82 -10.25 -3.21
CA GLY A 157 7.34 -11.07 -4.29
C GLY A 157 7.90 -10.30 -5.49
N ILE A 158 8.28 -9.03 -5.31
CA ILE A 158 8.85 -8.16 -6.34
C ILE A 158 10.37 -8.24 -6.26
N PHE A 159 11.03 -8.81 -7.27
CA PHE A 159 12.47 -9.03 -7.25
C PHE A 159 13.15 -8.69 -8.58
N ARG A 160 14.35 -8.10 -8.52
CA ARG A 160 15.17 -7.92 -9.74
C ARG A 160 15.55 -9.25 -10.38
N ARG A 161 15.74 -10.29 -9.57
CA ARG A 161 16.03 -11.66 -10.02
C ARG A 161 15.03 -12.59 -9.36
N ASP A 162 14.43 -13.45 -10.17
CA ASP A 162 13.58 -14.52 -9.68
C ASP A 162 14.37 -15.37 -8.65
N PRO A 163 13.85 -15.53 -7.43
CA PRO A 163 14.58 -16.24 -6.37
C PRO A 163 14.66 -17.76 -6.61
N VAL A 164 13.82 -18.31 -7.49
CA VAL A 164 13.76 -19.75 -7.83
C VAL A 164 14.58 -20.03 -9.09
N GLU A 165 14.36 -19.27 -10.17
CA GLU A 165 15.01 -19.49 -11.46
C GLU A 165 16.34 -18.74 -11.60
N GLY A 166 16.61 -17.75 -10.75
CA GLY A 166 17.81 -16.89 -10.80
C GLY A 166 17.86 -15.94 -12.01
N ARG A 167 16.81 -15.95 -12.84
CA ARG A 167 16.69 -15.13 -14.05
C ARG A 167 16.30 -13.70 -13.69
N LEU A 168 16.72 -12.75 -14.53
CA LEU A 168 16.29 -11.36 -14.39
C LEU A 168 14.77 -11.29 -14.63
N ASN A 169 14.04 -10.65 -13.73
CA ASN A 169 12.66 -10.25 -13.98
C ASN A 169 12.69 -8.82 -14.50
N ALA A 170 12.48 -8.65 -15.81
CA ALA A 170 12.59 -7.35 -16.45
C ALA A 170 11.54 -6.36 -15.93
N LEU A 171 10.29 -6.82 -15.77
CA LEU A 171 9.17 -6.04 -15.27
C LEU A 171 9.44 -5.55 -13.84
N ASP A 172 9.77 -6.47 -12.92
CA ASP A 172 10.06 -6.09 -11.53
C ASP A 172 11.31 -5.19 -11.45
N THR A 173 12.30 -5.42 -12.31
CA THR A 173 13.50 -4.56 -12.36
C THR A 173 13.15 -3.13 -12.76
N GLU A 174 12.30 -2.97 -13.78
CA GLU A 174 11.81 -1.68 -14.23
C GLU A 174 11.01 -0.99 -13.12
N PHE A 175 10.02 -1.68 -12.55
CA PHE A 175 9.21 -1.16 -11.45
C PHE A 175 10.06 -0.72 -10.24
N ILE A 176 11.00 -1.57 -9.81
CA ILE A 176 11.93 -1.23 -8.71
C ILE A 176 12.74 0.03 -9.06
N ASN A 177 13.20 0.17 -10.32
CA ASN A 177 13.98 1.34 -10.74
C ASN A 177 13.12 2.61 -10.75
N GLU A 178 11.86 2.53 -11.18
CA GLU A 178 10.90 3.63 -11.16
C GLU A 178 10.62 4.11 -9.73
N ILE A 179 10.27 3.20 -8.81
CA ILE A 179 10.01 3.55 -7.41
C ILE A 179 11.27 4.16 -6.76
N ASN A 180 12.45 3.60 -6.99
CA ASN A 180 13.69 4.17 -6.47
C ASN A 180 14.01 5.55 -7.09
N SER A 181 13.67 5.76 -8.36
CA SER A 181 13.80 7.06 -9.02
C SER A 181 12.87 8.09 -8.38
N TYR A 182 11.63 7.69 -8.14
CA TYR A 182 10.63 8.54 -7.51
C TYR A 182 10.98 8.86 -6.05
N GLN A 183 11.47 7.89 -5.27
CA GLN A 183 11.98 8.13 -3.91
C GLN A 183 13.12 9.16 -3.89
N ARG A 184 14.07 9.09 -4.85
CA ARG A 184 15.14 10.09 -4.97
C ARG A 184 14.60 11.47 -5.32
N LYS A 185 13.61 11.54 -6.22
CA LYS A 185 12.91 12.80 -6.55
C LYS A 185 12.24 13.38 -5.30
N ALA A 186 11.49 12.57 -4.54
CA ALA A 186 10.81 13.00 -3.33
C ALA A 186 11.78 13.56 -2.28
N ARG A 187 12.91 12.88 -2.06
CA ARG A 187 14.00 13.38 -1.18
C ARG A 187 14.56 14.71 -1.65
N SER A 188 14.81 14.87 -2.95
CA SER A 188 15.28 16.13 -3.53
C SER A 188 14.27 17.26 -3.31
N CYS A 189 13.00 17.00 -3.59
CA CYS A 189 11.92 18.00 -3.45
C CYS A 189 11.58 18.33 -1.98
N PHE A 190 11.83 17.41 -1.04
CA PHE A 190 11.75 17.72 0.38
C PHE A 190 12.86 18.70 0.83
N ILE A 191 14.08 18.55 0.29
CA ILE A 191 15.23 19.43 0.61
C ILE A 191 15.09 20.79 -0.08
N ALA A 192 14.68 20.80 -1.36
CA ALA A 192 14.55 21.99 -2.19
C ALA A 192 13.15 22.06 -2.85
N PRO A 193 12.10 22.42 -2.08
CA PRO A 193 10.71 22.35 -2.55
C PRO A 193 10.35 23.38 -3.64
N THR A 194 11.21 24.36 -3.89
CA THR A 194 11.04 25.39 -4.93
C THR A 194 11.80 25.07 -6.23
N ALA A 195 12.47 23.91 -6.31
CA ALA A 195 13.11 23.47 -7.54
C ALA A 195 12.07 23.04 -8.59
N GLY A 196 12.38 23.27 -9.87
CA GLY A 196 11.49 22.90 -10.98
C GLY A 196 11.16 21.41 -10.95
N GLY A 197 9.87 21.07 -11.06
CA GLY A 197 9.36 19.70 -10.98
C GLY A 197 9.01 19.20 -9.57
N CYS A 198 9.08 20.08 -8.55
CA CYS A 198 8.66 19.84 -7.18
C CYS A 198 7.33 20.52 -6.78
N GLU A 199 6.70 21.21 -7.74
CA GLU A 199 5.39 21.87 -7.61
C GLU A 199 4.24 20.87 -7.55
#